data_AF-A0A060C2W1-F1
#
_entry.id   AF-A0A060C2W1-F1
#
_cell.length_a   1.000
_cell.length_b   1.000
_cell.length_c   1.000
_cell.angle_alpha   90.00
_cell.angle_beta   90.00
_cell.angle_gamma   90.00
#
_symmetry.space_group_name_H-M   'P 1'
#
loop_
_entity.id
_entity.type
_entity.pdbx_description
1 polymer ?
#
loop_
_entity_poly.entity_id
_entity_poly.type
_entity_poly.pdbx_seq_one_letter_code
_entity_poly.pdbx_strand_id
1 'polypeptide(L)'
;MKYSNGWGVKSVNTMVKHWPGGGACEAGRDAHYGFGKYAVYPNQNFALHKIPFTEGAFKLEGKTRMASAVMPYYTISYRQGAENVANSYDPDIITRQLREEAHYDGVICTDWLVTADEKH
;
A
#
# COMPACT_ATOMS: atom_id res chain seq x y z
N MET A 1 -25.89 -14.96 -16.04
CA MET A 1 -25.26 -13.82 -15.33
C MET A 1 -24.16 -13.27 -16.24
N LYS A 2 -24.38 -12.14 -16.91
CA LYS A 2 -23.34 -11.51 -17.75
C LYS A 2 -22.58 -10.53 -16.88
N TYR A 3 -21.27 -10.71 -16.88
CA TYR A 3 -20.35 -9.94 -16.07
C TYR A 3 -19.84 -8.74 -16.86
N SER A 4 -20.08 -7.55 -16.33
CA SER A 4 -19.60 -6.28 -16.87
C SER A 4 -18.21 -5.94 -16.31
N ASN A 5 -17.43 -5.17 -17.08
CA ASN A 5 -16.15 -4.57 -16.67
C ASN A 5 -15.01 -5.56 -16.34
N GLY A 6 -14.98 -6.74 -16.96
CA GLY A 6 -13.82 -7.64 -16.92
C GLY A 6 -13.83 -8.72 -15.85
N TRP A 7 -14.82 -8.72 -14.96
CA TRP A 7 -14.86 -9.60 -13.79
C TRP A 7 -15.99 -10.62 -13.87
N GLY A 8 -15.71 -11.92 -13.98
CA GLY A 8 -16.68 -13.02 -14.13
C GLY A 8 -17.27 -13.60 -12.82
N VAL A 9 -18.21 -14.56 -12.92
CA VAL A 9 -18.79 -15.36 -11.80
C VAL A 9 -17.71 -16.03 -10.95
N LYS A 10 -16.63 -16.39 -11.63
CA LYS A 10 -15.51 -17.15 -11.08
C LYS A 10 -14.35 -16.25 -10.70
N SER A 11 -14.48 -14.94 -10.87
CA SER A 11 -13.42 -14.00 -10.52
C SER A 11 -13.30 -13.87 -9.00
N VAL A 12 -12.08 -13.64 -8.55
CA VAL A 12 -11.75 -13.35 -7.16
C VAL A 12 -11.15 -11.95 -7.10
N ASN A 13 -11.66 -11.12 -6.18
CA ASN A 13 -11.08 -9.80 -5.93
C ASN A 13 -9.71 -9.97 -5.27
N THR A 14 -8.70 -9.32 -5.82
CA THR A 14 -7.34 -9.37 -5.29
C THR A 14 -7.01 -8.10 -4.52
N MET A 15 -6.12 -8.24 -3.54
CA MET A 15 -5.58 -7.14 -2.75
C MET A 15 -4.07 -7.07 -2.95
N VAL A 16 -3.57 -5.94 -3.44
CA VAL A 16 -2.13 -5.70 -3.55
C VAL A 16 -1.62 -5.05 -2.27
N LYS A 17 -0.45 -5.49 -1.82
CA LYS A 17 0.07 -5.09 -0.53
C LYS A 17 1.59 -5.19 -0.46
N HIS A 18 2.27 -4.42 0.39
CA HIS A 18 1.70 -3.40 1.29
C HIS A 18 2.10 -2.01 0.77
N TRP A 19 1.14 -1.12 0.48
CA TRP A 19 1.40 0.25 0.00
C TRP A 19 2.09 1.09 1.08
N PRO A 20 3.05 1.98 0.76
CA PRO A 20 3.63 2.26 -0.57
C PRO A 20 4.80 1.33 -0.95
N GLY A 21 5.05 0.30 -0.15
CA GLY A 21 6.06 -0.74 -0.38
C GLY A 21 6.66 -1.23 0.94
N GLY A 22 6.71 -2.55 1.13
CA GLY A 22 7.19 -3.16 2.39
C GLY A 22 8.67 -3.55 2.43
N GLY A 23 9.40 -3.43 1.32
CA GLY A 23 10.79 -3.90 1.21
C GLY A 23 11.85 -3.02 1.85
N ALA A 24 11.47 -1.87 2.41
CA ALA A 24 12.39 -0.83 2.91
C ALA A 24 12.50 -0.79 4.45
N CYS A 25 12.03 -1.83 5.16
CA CYS A 25 12.12 -1.89 6.61
C CYS A 25 13.55 -1.65 7.09
N GLU A 26 13.71 -0.73 8.04
CA GLU A 26 15.00 -0.41 8.64
C GLU A 26 15.65 -1.69 9.19
N ALA A 27 16.88 -1.95 8.76
CA ALA A 27 17.65 -3.14 9.13
C ALA A 27 16.95 -4.49 8.84
N GLY A 28 15.97 -4.52 7.91
CA GLY A 28 15.25 -5.74 7.55
C GLY A 28 14.32 -6.28 8.64
N ARG A 29 13.96 -5.45 9.63
CA ARG A 29 13.12 -5.86 10.76
C ARG A 29 11.65 -6.02 10.37
N ASP A 30 10.95 -6.84 11.14
CA ASP A 30 9.53 -7.12 10.95
C ASP A 30 8.65 -5.98 11.50
N ALA A 31 7.79 -5.41 10.65
CA ALA A 31 6.94 -4.26 10.96
C ALA A 31 5.77 -4.57 11.92
N HIS A 32 5.54 -5.84 12.25
CA HIS A 32 4.59 -6.21 13.30
C HIS A 32 5.06 -5.84 14.72
N TYR A 33 6.35 -5.53 14.88
CA TYR A 33 6.94 -5.17 16.17
C TYR A 33 7.35 -3.71 16.20
N GLY A 34 7.35 -3.12 17.40
CA GLY A 34 7.74 -1.71 17.58
C GLY A 34 9.13 -1.39 17.01
N PHE A 35 10.09 -2.31 17.13
CA PHE A 35 11.43 -2.09 16.58
C PHE A 35 11.51 -2.10 15.04
N GLY A 36 10.51 -2.63 14.34
CA GLY A 36 10.44 -2.68 12.88
C GLY A 36 9.57 -1.60 12.25
N LYS A 37 9.15 -0.59 13.01
CA LYS A 37 8.17 0.40 12.57
C LYS A 37 8.64 1.33 11.44
N TYR A 38 9.94 1.45 11.18
CA TYR A 38 10.45 2.39 10.17
C TYR A 38 10.72 1.73 8.82
N ALA A 39 10.25 2.36 7.75
CA ALA A 39 10.76 2.15 6.40
C ALA A 39 11.66 3.33 6.02
N VAL A 40 12.90 3.04 5.63
CA VAL A 40 13.94 4.04 5.31
C VAL A 40 14.41 3.88 3.87
N TYR A 41 14.71 5.00 3.22
CA TYR A 41 15.04 5.03 1.80
C TYR A 41 16.39 5.71 1.55
N PRO A 42 17.52 5.02 1.85
CA PRO A 42 18.83 5.47 1.40
C PRO A 42 18.81 5.72 -0.12
N ASN A 43 19.53 6.74 -0.59
CA ASN A 43 19.54 7.18 -1.99
C ASN A 43 18.18 7.64 -2.54
N GLN A 44 17.23 8.03 -1.68
CA GLN A 44 15.94 8.61 -2.08
C GLN A 44 15.08 7.66 -2.96
N ASN A 45 15.24 6.35 -2.80
CA ASN A 45 14.58 5.33 -3.63
C ASN A 45 13.09 5.09 -3.30
N PHE A 46 12.41 6.01 -2.62
CA PHE A 46 11.01 5.84 -2.25
C PHE A 46 10.10 5.58 -3.45
N ALA A 47 10.30 6.32 -4.55
CA ALA A 47 9.53 6.15 -5.78
C ALA A 47 9.68 4.74 -6.39
N LEU A 48 10.86 4.12 -6.27
CA LEU A 48 11.12 2.77 -6.78
C LEU A 48 10.20 1.73 -6.12
N HIS A 49 9.92 1.87 -4.83
CA HIS A 49 9.04 0.96 -4.10
C HIS A 49 7.58 1.05 -4.51
N LYS A 50 7.16 2.17 -5.13
CA LYS A 50 5.80 2.38 -5.64
C LYS A 50 5.56 1.77 -7.03
N ILE A 51 6.63 1.48 -7.80
CA ILE A 51 6.52 0.97 -9.18
C ILE A 51 5.65 -0.31 -9.30
N PRO A 52 5.79 -1.33 -8.43
CA PRO A 52 4.94 -2.52 -8.52
C PRO A 52 3.44 -2.22 -8.39
N PHE A 53 3.09 -1.13 -7.71
CA PHE A 53 1.71 -0.68 -7.57
C PHE A 53 1.29 0.16 -8.78
N THR A 54 2.01 1.25 -9.07
CA THR A 54 1.58 2.22 -10.09
C THR A 54 1.69 1.68 -11.51
N GLU A 55 2.68 0.84 -11.79
CA GLU A 55 2.92 0.25 -13.12
C GLU A 55 2.44 -1.20 -13.23
N GLY A 56 2.35 -1.92 -12.11
CA GLY A 56 1.87 -3.31 -12.09
C GLY A 56 0.40 -3.40 -11.71
N ALA A 57 0.08 -3.12 -10.45
CA ALA A 57 -1.25 -3.35 -9.88
C ALA A 57 -2.34 -2.42 -10.40
N PHE A 58 -1.99 -1.17 -10.76
CA PHE A 58 -2.96 -0.13 -11.12
C PHE A 58 -3.06 0.13 -12.62
N LYS A 59 -2.24 -0.56 -13.42
CA LYS A 59 -2.19 -0.48 -14.89
C LYS A 59 -2.25 -1.88 -15.51
N LEU A 60 -3.25 -2.66 -15.10
CA LEU A 60 -3.49 -3.99 -15.64
C LEU A 60 -4.11 -3.91 -17.04
N GLU A 61 -3.73 -4.83 -17.91
CA GLU A 61 -4.30 -4.94 -19.24
C GLU A 61 -5.78 -5.37 -19.22
N GLY A 62 -6.51 -4.99 -20.27
CA GLY A 62 -7.91 -5.38 -20.45
C GLY A 62 -8.88 -4.62 -19.55
N LYS A 63 -10.06 -5.22 -19.31
CA LYS A 63 -11.17 -4.54 -18.64
C LYS A 63 -11.00 -4.40 -17.12
N THR A 64 -10.14 -5.22 -16.52
CA THR A 64 -9.81 -5.21 -15.08
C THR A 64 -9.21 -3.88 -14.66
N ARG A 65 -8.29 -3.32 -15.47
CA ARG A 65 -7.59 -2.04 -15.30
C ARG A 65 -6.73 -1.87 -14.04
N MET A 66 -7.21 -2.30 -12.87
CA MET A 66 -6.52 -2.16 -11.59
C MET A 66 -6.98 -3.22 -10.59
N ALA A 67 -6.13 -3.52 -9.60
CA ALA A 67 -6.46 -4.43 -8.51
C ALA A 67 -7.63 -3.92 -7.67
N SER A 68 -8.48 -4.84 -7.21
CA SER A 68 -9.73 -4.51 -6.51
C SER A 68 -9.52 -3.83 -5.15
N ALA A 69 -8.42 -4.16 -4.46
CA ALA A 69 -8.08 -3.62 -3.15
C ALA A 69 -6.58 -3.34 -2.99
N VAL A 70 -6.25 -2.42 -2.09
CA VAL A 70 -4.89 -2.09 -1.62
C VAL A 70 -4.87 -2.15 -0.10
N MET A 71 -3.78 -2.70 0.45
CA MET A 71 -3.52 -2.65 1.89
C MET A 71 -2.27 -1.80 2.17
N PRO A 72 -2.38 -0.70 2.92
CA PRO A 72 -1.21 0.05 3.38
C PRO A 72 -0.45 -0.72 4.47
N TYR A 73 0.86 -0.51 4.56
CA TYR A 73 1.71 -1.21 5.52
C TYR A 73 1.69 -0.56 6.91
N TYR A 74 2.07 -1.32 7.95
CA TYR A 74 2.23 -0.81 9.33
C TYR A 74 3.32 0.26 9.46
N THR A 75 4.29 0.24 8.56
CA THR A 75 5.49 1.05 8.69
C THR A 75 5.18 2.55 8.61
N ILE A 76 6.09 3.32 9.19
CA ILE A 76 6.27 4.75 8.99
C ILE A 76 7.21 4.88 7.79
N SER A 77 6.70 5.32 6.64
CA SER A 77 7.56 5.71 5.51
C SER A 77 8.27 7.02 5.85
N TYR A 78 9.44 6.90 6.49
CA TYR A 78 10.09 7.99 7.19
C TYR A 78 10.39 9.18 6.26
N ARG A 79 9.87 10.35 6.64
CA ARG A 79 9.94 11.61 5.87
C ARG A 79 9.37 11.54 4.44
N GLN A 80 8.45 10.61 4.18
CA GLN A 80 7.79 10.48 2.87
C GLN A 80 6.31 10.84 2.89
N GLY A 81 5.73 11.09 4.06
CA GLY A 81 4.35 11.52 4.26
C GLY A 81 4.25 12.92 4.87
N ALA A 82 3.06 13.28 5.35
CA ALA A 82 2.83 14.56 6.05
C ALA A 82 3.51 14.56 7.42
N GLU A 83 3.51 13.41 8.09
CA GLU A 83 4.06 13.25 9.44
C GLU A 83 4.84 11.92 9.51
N ASN A 84 5.61 11.70 10.58
CA ASN A 84 6.25 10.41 10.81
C ASN A 84 5.30 9.48 11.58
N VAL A 85 4.13 9.21 10.99
CA VAL A 85 3.11 8.27 11.49
C VAL A 85 2.98 7.07 10.56
N ALA A 86 2.33 6.01 11.03
CA ALA A 86 2.16 4.79 10.24
C ALA A 86 1.36 5.08 8.95
N ASN A 87 1.69 4.39 7.85
CA ASN A 87 1.19 4.72 6.52
C ASN A 87 -0.34 4.72 6.42
N SER A 88 -1.05 3.86 7.17
CA SER A 88 -2.53 3.86 7.20
C SER A 88 -3.14 5.11 7.82
N TYR A 89 -2.39 5.85 8.63
CA TYR A 89 -2.85 7.06 9.33
C TYR A 89 -2.31 8.35 8.70
N ASP A 90 -1.39 8.25 7.74
CA ASP A 90 -0.80 9.42 7.08
C ASP A 90 -1.67 9.87 5.89
N PRO A 91 -2.30 11.07 5.94
CA PRO A 91 -3.18 11.55 4.87
C PRO A 91 -2.42 11.85 3.57
N ASP A 92 -1.12 12.13 3.64
CA ASP A 92 -0.29 12.33 2.46
C ASP A 92 -0.05 11.02 1.71
N ILE A 93 0.23 9.94 2.44
CA ILE A 93 0.46 8.61 1.86
C ILE A 93 -0.83 8.01 1.27
N ILE A 94 -1.97 8.20 1.96
CA ILE A 94 -3.26 7.61 1.58
C ILE A 94 -4.03 8.52 0.62
N THR A 95 -4.25 9.79 0.96
CA THR A 95 -5.09 10.67 0.16
C THR A 95 -4.31 11.21 -1.03
N ARG A 96 -3.24 11.98 -0.79
CA ARG A 96 -2.49 12.57 -1.91
C ARG A 96 -1.82 11.52 -2.79
N GLN A 97 -0.99 10.65 -2.22
CA GLN A 97 -0.16 9.77 -3.04
C GLN A 97 -0.93 8.58 -3.64
N LEU A 98 -1.84 7.95 -2.89
CA LEU A 98 -2.59 6.78 -3.38
C LEU A 98 -3.88 7.17 -4.09
N ARG A 99 -4.76 7.97 -3.48
CA ARG A 99 -6.04 8.35 -4.11
C ARG A 99 -5.85 9.34 -5.25
N GLU A 100 -5.11 10.43 -5.02
CA GLU A 100 -5.04 11.53 -5.98
C GLU A 100 -3.98 11.28 -7.06
N GLU A 101 -2.72 11.06 -6.69
CA GLU A 101 -1.61 10.93 -7.65
C GLU A 101 -1.59 9.59 -8.39
N ALA A 102 -1.82 8.49 -7.68
CA ALA A 102 -1.90 7.16 -8.30
C ALA A 102 -3.30 6.85 -8.87
N HIS A 103 -4.26 7.77 -8.71
CA HIS A 103 -5.65 7.63 -9.18
C HIS A 103 -6.31 6.31 -8.76
N TYR A 104 -5.98 5.80 -7.56
CA TYR A 104 -6.52 4.54 -7.09
C TYR A 104 -7.88 4.74 -6.43
N ASP A 105 -8.95 4.21 -7.03
CA ASP A 105 -10.34 4.34 -6.53
C ASP A 105 -10.91 3.03 -5.94
N GLY A 106 -10.07 2.00 -5.79
CA GLY A 106 -10.49 0.71 -5.23
C GLY A 106 -10.62 0.71 -3.70
N VAL A 107 -10.83 -0.47 -3.11
CA VAL A 107 -10.94 -0.61 -1.65
C VAL A 107 -9.57 -0.38 -1.00
N ILE A 108 -9.51 0.45 0.04
CA ILE A 108 -8.35 0.50 0.95
C ILE A 108 -8.74 -0.25 2.21
N CYS A 109 -7.98 -1.30 2.52
CA CYS A 109 -8.15 -2.11 3.73
C CYS A 109 -6.91 -1.94 4.59
N THR A 110 -7.05 -1.54 5.84
CA THR A 110 -5.91 -1.54 6.76
C THR A 110 -5.38 -2.96 6.92
N ASP A 111 -4.10 -3.08 7.28
CA ASP A 111 -3.55 -4.35 7.73
C ASP A 111 -4.16 -4.78 9.07
N TRP A 112 -3.84 -5.98 9.54
CA TRP A 112 -4.46 -6.60 10.69
C TRP A 112 -4.08 -5.90 12.02
N LEU A 113 -5.07 -5.64 12.88
CA LEU A 113 -4.85 -5.08 14.23
C LEU A 113 -4.10 -3.73 14.27
N VAL A 114 -4.24 -2.88 13.25
CA VAL A 114 -3.60 -1.55 13.22
C VAL A 114 -3.97 -0.62 14.38
N THR A 115 -5.01 -0.93 15.14
CA THR A 115 -5.45 -0.17 16.34
C THR A 115 -5.00 -0.81 17.66
N ALA A 116 -4.31 -1.95 17.63
CA ALA A 116 -3.80 -2.61 18.83
C ALA A 116 -2.45 -2.00 19.24
N ASP A 117 -2.12 -2.13 20.52
CA ASP A 117 -0.80 -1.74 21.03
C ASP A 117 0.31 -2.59 20.39
N GLU A 118 1.43 -1.94 20.10
CA GLU A 118 2.63 -2.58 19.57
C GLU A 118 3.21 -3.60 20.57
N LYS A 119 3.55 -4.80 20.07
CA LYS A 119 4.27 -5.78 20.88
C LYS A 119 5.76 -5.41 20.94
N HIS A 120 6.32 -5.54 22.14
CA HIS A 120 7.72 -5.24 22.46
C HIS A 120 8.69 -6.10 21.65
#